data_AF-A0A538PFL1-F1
#
_entry.id   AF-A0A538PFL1-F1
#
_cell.length_a   1.000
_cell.length_b   1.000
_cell.length_c   1.000
_cell.angle_alpha   90.00
_cell.angle_beta   90.00
_cell.angle_gamma   90.00
#
_symmetry.space_group_name_H-M   'P 1'
#
loop_
_entity.id
_entity.type
_entity.pdbx_description
1 polymer ?
#
loop_
_entity_poly.entity_id
_entity_poly.type
_entity_poly.pdbx_seq_one_letter_code
_entity_poly.pdbx_strand_id
1 'polypeptide(L)'
;MAHPAAAPSLRVILDATLAAWSQRLQAPGQGSAACAAIAEVYDRELARQFVAAAGGAELALVATGGWARRELAPYSDIDFIVLHDRDEALAKQVCDRLLYPLWDEKLAIGHAVREPRAVARLARDDLATATALLDARHIAGDRRLTTELLRATLAALSPGGNPNDLIAALAAEKQARHARFGASLYLLEPNLKAGIGALRDLSTALWCAQIRWHPPRPGEPGPEGAEALIGNLVTMGHLTQRQAGVLLGARDFELRIRALVQLTAKRRFDQLTFEIQEAIAPALYPDARPPDGDIRAAVAPAVEALMRDYYLHARGVVQVADRLLESARVPARRRPRIAEVDASFITFNGELAIRDPRLFVERPGEIVRLFRVAVAERLPVYGHTRELAAEVIARDPGPLARDPLAARLFLDALVDVRDHARPSALEVMNQLGVLSALMPEWAPCVGRVQHDLYHVYTVDQHQLYALAMQKRLARGELADEHPAAVELWRCVRR
;
A
#
# COMPACT_ATOMS: atom_id res chain seq x y z
N MET A 1 14.24 -46.63 -30.02
CA MET A 1 13.14 -45.67 -29.78
C MET A 1 13.49 -44.92 -28.51
N ALA A 2 13.89 -43.65 -28.63
CA ALA A 2 14.16 -42.82 -27.47
C ALA A 2 12.83 -42.57 -26.75
N HIS A 3 12.72 -42.99 -25.48
CA HIS A 3 11.63 -42.53 -24.62
C HIS A 3 11.66 -40.99 -24.63
N PRO A 4 10.53 -40.30 -24.89
CA PRO A 4 10.49 -38.86 -24.71
C PRO A 4 10.89 -38.59 -23.27
N ALA A 5 11.90 -37.74 -23.06
CA ALA A 5 12.32 -37.33 -21.73
C ALA A 5 11.08 -36.85 -20.97
N ALA A 6 10.84 -37.41 -19.78
CA ALA A 6 9.73 -37.00 -18.94
C ALA A 6 9.82 -35.48 -18.72
N ALA A 7 8.71 -34.77 -18.92
CA ALA A 7 8.68 -33.32 -18.69
C ALA A 7 9.17 -33.03 -17.25
N PRO A 8 10.02 -32.00 -17.06
CA PRO A 8 10.53 -31.67 -15.72
C PRO A 8 9.36 -31.39 -14.78
N SER A 9 9.50 -31.79 -13.51
CA SER A 9 8.45 -31.54 -12.52
C SER A 9 8.27 -30.03 -12.31
N LEU A 10 7.07 -29.63 -11.84
CA LEU A 10 6.77 -28.22 -11.57
C LEU A 10 7.79 -27.62 -10.60
N ARG A 11 8.21 -28.39 -9.59
CA ARG A 11 9.20 -27.96 -8.62
C ARG A 11 10.56 -27.65 -9.24
N VAL A 12 11.02 -28.49 -10.18
CA VAL A 12 12.28 -28.25 -10.90
C VAL A 12 12.22 -26.94 -11.71
N ILE A 13 11.09 -26.68 -12.37
CA ILE A 13 10.89 -25.44 -13.14
C ILE A 13 10.85 -24.23 -12.20
N LEU A 14 10.17 -24.33 -11.06
CA LEU A 14 10.11 -23.26 -10.06
C LEU A 14 11.49 -22.99 -9.46
N ASP A 15 12.22 -24.01 -9.03
CA ASP A 15 13.55 -23.86 -8.43
C ASP A 15 14.55 -23.24 -9.43
N ALA A 16 14.50 -23.64 -10.71
CA ALA A 16 15.29 -23.01 -11.77
C ALA A 16 14.91 -21.53 -11.98
N THR A 17 13.62 -21.21 -11.95
CA THR A 17 13.12 -19.83 -12.04
C THR A 17 13.60 -18.99 -10.87
N LEU A 18 13.49 -19.51 -9.64
CA LEU A 18 13.92 -18.83 -8.42
C LEU A 18 15.44 -18.61 -8.41
N ALA A 19 16.23 -19.60 -8.85
CA ALA A 19 17.68 -19.46 -8.98
C ALA A 19 18.04 -18.31 -9.94
N ALA A 20 17.38 -18.23 -11.10
CA ALA A 20 17.62 -17.17 -12.09
C ALA A 20 17.25 -15.76 -11.58
N TRP A 21 16.25 -15.65 -10.70
CA TRP A 21 15.81 -14.38 -10.14
C TRP A 21 16.51 -13.96 -8.84
N SER A 22 17.10 -14.90 -8.11
CA SER A 22 17.74 -14.63 -6.81
C SER A 22 18.79 -13.50 -6.85
N GLN A 23 19.66 -13.52 -7.86
CA GLN A 23 20.66 -12.46 -8.05
C GLN A 23 20.04 -11.16 -8.57
N ARG A 24 19.06 -11.25 -9.47
CA ARG A 24 18.38 -10.08 -10.05
C ARG A 24 17.61 -9.29 -8.99
N LEU A 25 17.00 -9.97 -8.02
CA LEU A 25 16.28 -9.35 -6.90
C LEU A 25 17.16 -8.43 -6.04
N GLN A 26 18.49 -8.51 -6.14
CA GLN A 26 19.40 -7.59 -5.47
C GLN A 26 19.36 -6.18 -6.10
N ALA A 27 19.04 -6.08 -7.39
CA ALA A 27 18.89 -4.80 -8.08
C ALA A 27 17.52 -4.15 -7.80
N PRO A 28 17.43 -2.81 -7.74
CA PRO A 28 16.15 -2.10 -7.68
C PRO A 28 15.27 -2.38 -8.91
N GLY A 29 13.94 -2.31 -8.77
CA GLY A 29 13.01 -2.40 -9.91
C GLY A 29 12.75 -3.83 -10.42
N GLN A 30 13.13 -4.87 -9.68
CA GLN A 30 13.02 -6.28 -10.12
C GLN A 30 11.93 -7.07 -9.38
N GLY A 31 11.27 -6.50 -8.37
CA GLY A 31 10.32 -7.24 -7.52
C GLY A 31 9.10 -7.72 -8.29
N SER A 32 8.45 -6.81 -9.02
CA SER A 32 7.25 -7.09 -9.80
C SER A 32 7.52 -8.13 -10.89
N ALA A 33 8.65 -8.00 -11.58
CA ALA A 33 9.05 -8.91 -12.65
C ALA A 33 9.39 -10.32 -12.13
N ALA A 34 10.05 -10.43 -10.98
CA ALA A 34 10.32 -11.72 -10.35
C ALA A 34 9.04 -12.44 -9.94
N CYS A 35 8.12 -11.73 -9.29
CA CYS A 35 6.82 -12.30 -8.91
C CYS A 35 5.97 -12.68 -10.12
N ALA A 36 6.02 -11.89 -11.20
CA ALA A 36 5.33 -12.21 -12.45
C ALA A 36 5.91 -13.46 -13.12
N ALA A 37 7.23 -13.63 -13.13
CA ALA A 37 7.87 -14.82 -13.68
C ALA A 37 7.49 -16.10 -12.92
N ILE A 38 7.37 -16.02 -11.58
CA ILE A 38 6.85 -17.14 -10.77
C ILE A 38 5.40 -17.45 -11.16
N ALA A 39 4.56 -16.43 -11.28
CA ALA A 39 3.17 -16.59 -11.70
C ALA A 39 3.03 -17.16 -13.12
N GLU A 40 3.93 -16.80 -14.04
CA GLU A 40 3.93 -17.32 -15.42
C GLU A 40 4.22 -18.82 -15.48
N VAL A 41 5.08 -19.34 -14.60
CA VAL A 41 5.30 -20.79 -14.46
C VAL A 41 3.98 -21.48 -14.07
N TYR A 42 3.28 -20.96 -13.07
CA TYR A 42 1.98 -21.51 -12.67
C TYR A 42 0.92 -21.38 -13.76
N ASP A 43 0.83 -20.21 -14.42
CA ASP A 43 -0.09 -19.97 -15.53
C ASP A 43 0.09 -21.04 -16.61
N ARG A 44 1.33 -21.26 -17.07
CA ARG A 44 1.63 -22.21 -18.14
C ARG A 44 1.39 -23.66 -17.72
N GLU A 45 1.95 -24.08 -16.60
CA GLU A 45 1.89 -25.50 -16.21
C GLU A 45 0.49 -25.92 -15.77
N LEU A 46 -0.24 -25.07 -15.04
CA LEU A 46 -1.59 -25.41 -14.58
C LEU A 46 -2.61 -25.30 -15.71
N ALA A 47 -2.46 -24.33 -16.63
CA ALA A 47 -3.30 -24.29 -17.84
C ALA A 47 -3.14 -25.58 -18.66
N ARG A 48 -1.90 -26.02 -18.89
CA ARG A 48 -1.61 -27.25 -19.65
C ARG A 48 -2.21 -28.49 -18.97
N GLN A 49 -2.00 -28.65 -17.67
CA GLN A 49 -2.55 -29.78 -16.91
C GLN A 49 -4.09 -29.75 -16.89
N PHE A 50 -4.68 -28.57 -16.73
CA PHE A 50 -6.12 -28.40 -16.70
C PHE A 50 -6.77 -28.75 -18.03
N VAL A 51 -6.23 -28.25 -19.15
CA VAL A 51 -6.76 -28.56 -20.49
C VAL A 51 -6.70 -30.06 -20.77
N ALA A 52 -5.59 -30.72 -20.40
CA ALA A 52 -5.46 -32.17 -20.54
C ALA A 52 -6.46 -32.94 -19.67
N ALA A 53 -6.66 -32.52 -18.41
CA ALA A 53 -7.56 -33.17 -17.47
C ALA A 53 -9.04 -32.95 -17.82
N ALA A 54 -9.41 -31.75 -18.28
CA ALA A 54 -10.77 -31.38 -18.63
C ALA A 54 -11.24 -31.99 -19.94
N GLY A 55 -10.33 -32.31 -20.88
CA GLY A 55 -10.67 -33.04 -22.10
C GLY A 55 -11.74 -32.35 -22.98
N GLY A 56 -11.81 -31.02 -22.95
CA GLY A 56 -12.81 -30.24 -23.68
C GLY A 56 -14.15 -30.05 -22.95
N ALA A 57 -14.28 -30.49 -21.69
CA ALA A 57 -15.45 -30.23 -20.88
C ALA A 57 -15.69 -28.72 -20.65
N GLU A 58 -16.96 -28.35 -20.41
CA GLU A 58 -17.39 -26.99 -20.07
C GLU A 58 -16.99 -26.62 -18.63
N LEU A 59 -15.68 -26.53 -18.39
CA LEU A 59 -15.07 -26.15 -17.12
C LEU A 59 -14.11 -25.00 -17.35
N ALA A 60 -13.86 -24.19 -16.32
CA ALA A 60 -12.86 -23.12 -16.39
C ALA A 60 -11.97 -23.10 -15.14
N LEU A 61 -10.67 -22.85 -15.35
CA LEU A 61 -9.71 -22.60 -14.29
C LEU A 61 -9.53 -21.08 -14.13
N VAL A 62 -9.76 -20.59 -12.92
CA VAL A 62 -9.67 -19.18 -12.58
C VAL A 62 -8.73 -19.01 -11.39
N ALA A 63 -7.64 -18.26 -11.58
CA ALA A 63 -6.77 -17.86 -10.48
C ALA A 63 -7.42 -16.76 -9.65
N THR A 64 -7.13 -16.73 -8.36
CA THR A 64 -7.57 -15.68 -7.42
C THR A 64 -6.40 -15.20 -6.57
N GLY A 65 -6.59 -14.10 -5.83
CA GLY A 65 -5.58 -13.58 -4.90
C GLY A 65 -4.23 -13.25 -5.54
N GLY A 66 -3.14 -13.60 -4.85
CA GLY A 66 -1.77 -13.25 -5.27
C GLY A 66 -1.35 -13.86 -6.61
N TRP A 67 -1.85 -15.04 -6.95
CA TRP A 67 -1.57 -15.66 -8.25
C TRP A 67 -2.26 -14.91 -9.40
N ALA A 68 -3.53 -14.55 -9.20
CA ALA A 68 -4.26 -13.73 -10.15
C ALA A 68 -3.56 -12.39 -10.41
N ARG A 69 -3.12 -11.71 -9.34
CA ARG A 69 -2.41 -10.41 -9.43
C ARG A 69 -0.98 -10.50 -9.96
N ARG A 70 -0.45 -11.72 -10.18
CA ARG A 70 0.96 -11.97 -10.56
C ARG A 70 1.95 -11.45 -9.51
N GLU A 71 1.60 -11.61 -8.24
CA GLU A 71 2.32 -11.09 -7.05
C GLU A 71 2.82 -12.23 -6.14
N LEU A 72 3.14 -13.38 -6.72
CA LEU A 72 3.60 -14.54 -5.97
C LEU A 72 5.05 -14.34 -5.53
N ALA A 73 5.26 -14.31 -4.22
CA ALA A 73 6.59 -14.50 -3.64
C ALA A 73 6.94 -16.01 -3.65
N PRO A 74 8.22 -16.39 -3.54
CA PRO A 74 8.72 -17.75 -3.80
C PRO A 74 8.04 -18.89 -3.03
N TYR A 75 7.51 -18.63 -1.84
CA TYR A 75 6.80 -19.61 -1.01
C TYR A 75 5.35 -19.18 -0.73
N SER A 76 4.77 -18.37 -1.62
CA SER A 76 3.35 -18.00 -1.53
C SER A 76 2.46 -19.19 -1.85
N ASP A 77 1.29 -19.19 -1.23
CA ASP A 77 0.16 -20.00 -1.65
C ASP A 77 -0.34 -19.58 -3.04
N ILE A 78 -0.90 -20.55 -3.77
CA ILE A 78 -1.69 -20.28 -4.97
C ILE A 78 -3.15 -20.64 -4.69
N ASP A 79 -4.06 -19.78 -5.17
CA ASP A 79 -5.49 -19.91 -4.95
C ASP A 79 -6.23 -19.97 -6.29
N PHE A 80 -7.10 -20.97 -6.49
CA PHE A 80 -7.88 -21.07 -7.72
C PHE A 80 -9.30 -21.62 -7.55
N ILE A 81 -10.13 -21.37 -8.55
CA ILE A 81 -11.48 -21.89 -8.65
C ILE A 81 -11.59 -22.70 -9.94
N VAL A 82 -12.06 -23.94 -9.83
CA VAL A 82 -12.56 -24.71 -10.97
C VAL A 82 -14.05 -24.44 -11.08
N LEU A 83 -14.43 -23.71 -12.13
CA LEU A 83 -15.82 -23.39 -12.43
C LEU A 83 -16.47 -24.49 -13.26
N HIS A 84 -17.75 -24.73 -12.99
CA HIS A 84 -18.62 -25.60 -13.76
C HIS A 84 -20.00 -24.95 -13.95
N ASP A 85 -20.76 -25.40 -14.94
CA ASP A 85 -22.19 -25.09 -15.06
C ASP A 85 -23.02 -26.15 -14.31
N ARG A 86 -23.03 -27.39 -14.81
CA ARG A 86 -23.92 -28.46 -14.31
C ARG A 86 -23.24 -29.74 -13.84
N ASP A 87 -21.95 -29.92 -14.13
CA ASP A 87 -21.22 -31.15 -13.82
C ASP A 87 -20.17 -30.95 -12.71
N GLU A 88 -20.63 -30.80 -11.48
CA GLU A 88 -19.75 -30.66 -10.30
C GLU A 88 -18.88 -31.92 -10.10
N ALA A 89 -19.39 -33.10 -10.44
CA ALA A 89 -18.67 -34.36 -10.26
C ALA A 89 -17.44 -34.41 -11.17
N LEU A 90 -17.59 -34.09 -12.45
CA LEU A 90 -16.47 -33.97 -13.38
C LEU A 90 -15.51 -32.86 -12.95
N ALA A 91 -16.02 -31.71 -12.52
CA ALA A 91 -15.20 -30.60 -12.06
C ALA A 91 -14.32 -30.99 -10.86
N LYS A 92 -14.85 -31.76 -9.90
CA LYS A 92 -14.08 -32.33 -8.78
C LYS A 92 -13.01 -33.31 -9.27
N GLN A 93 -13.34 -34.22 -10.17
CA GLN A 93 -12.36 -35.16 -10.73
C GLN A 93 -11.21 -34.44 -11.44
N VAL A 94 -11.51 -33.38 -12.21
CA VAL A 94 -10.51 -32.55 -12.87
C VAL A 94 -9.68 -31.78 -11.85
N CYS A 95 -10.31 -31.22 -10.81
CA CYS A 95 -9.63 -30.54 -9.72
C CYS A 95 -8.67 -31.47 -8.97
N ASP A 96 -9.09 -32.69 -8.64
CA ASP A 96 -8.27 -33.68 -7.95
C ASP A 96 -7.01 -34.04 -8.77
N ARG A 97 -7.15 -34.20 -10.09
CA ARG A 97 -6.01 -34.43 -11.01
C ARG A 97 -5.02 -33.27 -11.05
N LEU A 98 -5.48 -32.03 -10.80
CA LEU A 98 -4.59 -30.88 -10.63
C LEU A 98 -3.94 -30.88 -9.24
N LEU A 99 -4.69 -31.23 -8.20
CA LEU A 99 -4.25 -31.09 -6.81
C LEU A 99 -3.20 -32.13 -6.42
N TYR A 100 -3.36 -33.40 -6.81
CA TYR A 100 -2.44 -34.45 -6.37
C TYR A 100 -0.98 -34.16 -6.70
N PRO A 101 -0.61 -33.78 -7.95
CA PRO A 101 0.78 -33.43 -8.27
C PRO A 101 1.29 -32.21 -7.48
N LEU A 102 0.42 -31.24 -7.16
CA LEU A 102 0.80 -30.04 -6.41
C LEU A 102 1.06 -30.35 -4.93
N TRP A 103 0.25 -31.23 -4.34
CA TRP A 103 0.43 -31.69 -2.97
C TRP A 103 1.64 -32.60 -2.80
N ASP A 104 1.93 -33.45 -3.78
CA ASP A 104 3.16 -34.27 -3.81
C ASP A 104 4.41 -33.37 -3.77
N GLU A 105 4.35 -32.21 -4.42
CA GLU A 105 5.39 -31.16 -4.40
C GLU A 105 5.32 -30.25 -3.15
N LYS A 106 4.44 -30.58 -2.18
CA LYS A 106 4.23 -29.88 -0.91
C LYS A 106 3.87 -28.40 -1.07
N LEU A 107 3.21 -28.03 -2.17
CA LEU A 107 2.75 -26.67 -2.40
C LEU A 107 1.49 -26.37 -1.57
N ALA A 108 1.42 -25.15 -1.03
CA ALA A 108 0.24 -24.67 -0.32
C ALA A 108 -0.81 -24.18 -1.33
N ILE A 109 -1.95 -24.87 -1.40
CA ILE A 109 -2.98 -24.63 -2.41
C ILE A 109 -4.31 -24.30 -1.73
N GLY A 110 -4.86 -23.12 -2.00
CA GLY A 110 -6.28 -22.84 -1.81
C GLY A 110 -7.06 -23.19 -3.07
N HIS A 111 -8.18 -23.90 -2.95
CA HIS A 111 -8.99 -24.23 -4.12
C HIS A 111 -10.48 -24.26 -3.80
N ALA A 112 -11.31 -24.08 -4.82
CA ALA A 112 -12.74 -24.31 -4.75
C ALA A 112 -13.28 -24.89 -6.07
N VAL A 113 -14.30 -25.73 -5.97
CA VAL A 113 -15.11 -26.19 -7.12
C VAL A 113 -16.51 -25.61 -6.97
N ARG A 114 -16.91 -24.74 -7.89
CA ARG A 114 -18.13 -23.93 -7.73
C ARG A 114 -18.80 -23.57 -9.06
N GLU A 115 -20.11 -23.43 -9.02
CA GLU A 115 -20.86 -22.69 -10.05
C GLU A 115 -20.55 -21.18 -9.94
N PRO A 116 -20.38 -20.45 -11.07
CA PRO A 116 -20.10 -19.01 -11.07
C PRO A 116 -21.04 -18.18 -10.17
N ARG A 117 -22.35 -18.41 -10.26
CA ARG A 117 -23.33 -17.64 -9.47
C ARG A 117 -23.32 -18.04 -7.99
N ALA A 118 -23.00 -19.28 -7.67
CA ALA A 118 -22.97 -19.76 -6.30
C ALA A 118 -21.85 -19.08 -5.51
N VAL A 119 -20.63 -19.02 -6.07
CA VAL A 119 -19.50 -18.36 -5.40
C VAL A 119 -19.67 -16.84 -5.36
N ALA A 120 -20.21 -16.22 -6.42
CA ALA A 120 -20.50 -14.78 -6.42
C ALA A 120 -21.50 -14.38 -5.32
N ARG A 121 -22.47 -15.25 -4.98
CA ARG A 121 -23.41 -14.97 -3.87
C ARG A 121 -22.72 -14.92 -2.51
N LEU A 122 -21.69 -15.74 -2.29
CA LEU A 122 -20.91 -15.77 -1.03
C LEU A 122 -20.14 -14.47 -0.80
N ALA A 123 -19.71 -13.81 -1.89
CA ALA A 123 -18.96 -12.56 -1.84
C ALA A 123 -19.75 -11.39 -1.21
N ARG A 124 -21.07 -11.50 -1.07
CA ARG A 124 -21.89 -10.46 -0.41
C ARG A 124 -21.61 -10.37 1.09
N ASP A 125 -21.43 -11.53 1.72
CA ASP A 125 -21.35 -11.65 3.17
C ASP A 125 -19.94 -12.05 3.65
N ASP A 126 -19.06 -12.47 2.74
CA ASP A 126 -17.66 -12.77 3.03
C ASP A 126 -16.70 -11.86 2.25
N LEU A 127 -16.04 -10.96 2.99
CA LEU A 127 -15.08 -10.00 2.45
C LEU A 127 -13.83 -10.68 1.86
N ALA A 128 -13.41 -11.83 2.41
CA ALA A 128 -12.28 -12.57 1.86
C ALA A 128 -12.60 -13.08 0.46
N THR A 129 -13.75 -13.74 0.28
CA THR A 129 -14.28 -14.13 -1.03
C THR A 129 -14.46 -12.92 -1.95
N ALA A 130 -15.01 -11.80 -1.46
CA ALA A 130 -15.16 -10.58 -2.27
C ALA A 130 -13.85 -10.11 -2.88
N THR A 131 -12.80 -9.95 -2.06
CA THR A 131 -11.49 -9.50 -2.56
C THR A 131 -10.84 -10.53 -3.48
N ALA A 132 -10.97 -11.84 -3.18
CA ALA A 132 -10.47 -12.91 -4.04
C ALA A 132 -11.13 -12.90 -5.43
N LEU A 133 -12.43 -12.62 -5.52
CA LEU A 133 -13.16 -12.54 -6.78
C LEU A 133 -12.92 -11.23 -7.55
N LEU A 134 -12.60 -10.12 -6.89
CA LEU A 134 -12.14 -8.89 -7.56
C LEU A 134 -10.80 -9.09 -8.29
N ASP A 135 -9.97 -9.98 -7.77
CA ASP A 135 -8.72 -10.39 -8.40
C ASP A 135 -8.91 -11.44 -9.50
N ALA A 136 -10.08 -12.06 -9.64
CA ALA A 136 -10.26 -13.26 -10.46
C ALA A 136 -9.73 -13.11 -11.90
N ARG A 137 -8.81 -14.00 -12.28
CA ARG A 137 -8.18 -14.01 -13.61
C ARG A 137 -8.35 -15.36 -14.28
N HIS A 138 -8.87 -15.34 -15.51
CA HIS A 138 -9.01 -16.55 -16.32
C HIS A 138 -7.64 -17.15 -16.65
N ILE A 139 -7.46 -18.46 -16.43
CA ILE A 139 -6.25 -19.20 -16.76
C ILE A 139 -6.49 -20.11 -17.97
N ALA A 140 -7.52 -20.94 -17.94
CA ALA A 140 -7.83 -21.90 -19.01
C ALA A 140 -9.30 -22.34 -19.00
N GLY A 141 -9.75 -22.98 -20.09
CA GLY A 141 -11.09 -23.59 -20.22
C GLY A 141 -12.15 -22.66 -20.81
N ASP A 142 -13.42 -22.92 -20.47
CA ASP A 142 -14.57 -22.16 -20.97
C ASP A 142 -14.62 -20.74 -20.38
N ARG A 143 -14.19 -19.76 -21.19
CA ARG A 143 -14.18 -18.35 -20.82
C ARG A 143 -15.58 -17.78 -20.53
N ARG A 144 -16.66 -18.42 -20.99
CA ARG A 144 -18.03 -18.02 -20.66
C ARG A 144 -18.30 -18.11 -19.16
N LEU A 145 -17.79 -19.16 -18.50
CA LEU A 145 -17.95 -19.35 -17.04
C LEU A 145 -17.23 -18.26 -16.26
N THR A 146 -16.00 -17.90 -16.65
CA THR A 146 -15.30 -16.78 -15.99
C THR A 146 -15.99 -15.44 -16.24
N THR A 147 -16.51 -15.22 -17.45
CA THR A 147 -17.27 -14.02 -17.77
C THR A 147 -18.55 -13.91 -16.93
N GLU A 148 -19.24 -15.03 -16.72
CA GLU A 148 -20.39 -15.11 -15.83
C GLU A 148 -20.03 -14.86 -14.36
N LEU A 149 -18.91 -15.42 -13.88
CA LEU A 149 -18.40 -15.19 -12.53
C LEU A 149 -18.17 -13.70 -12.28
N LEU A 150 -17.43 -13.03 -13.18
CA LEU A 150 -17.12 -11.60 -13.04
C LEU A 150 -18.40 -10.75 -13.04
N ARG A 151 -19.34 -11.05 -13.93
CA ARG A 151 -20.64 -10.36 -14.00
C ARG A 151 -21.44 -10.54 -12.70
N ALA A 152 -21.56 -11.78 -12.21
CA ALA A 152 -22.31 -12.09 -11.01
C ALA A 152 -21.66 -11.49 -9.75
N THR A 153 -20.32 -11.48 -9.69
CA THR A 153 -19.55 -10.86 -8.62
C THR A 153 -19.80 -9.36 -8.58
N LEU A 154 -19.72 -8.65 -9.72
CA LEU A 154 -19.99 -7.22 -9.77
C LEU A 154 -21.42 -6.89 -9.30
N ALA A 155 -22.41 -7.67 -9.73
CA ALA A 155 -23.80 -7.49 -9.31
C ALA A 155 -24.00 -7.73 -7.80
N ALA A 156 -23.24 -8.66 -7.21
CA ALA A 156 -23.25 -8.96 -5.78
C ALA A 156 -22.57 -7.86 -4.95
N LEU A 157 -21.42 -7.36 -5.41
CA LEU A 157 -20.57 -6.41 -4.69
C LEU A 157 -20.98 -4.94 -4.86
N SER A 158 -21.71 -4.64 -5.93
CA SER A 158 -22.18 -3.30 -6.26
C SER A 158 -23.67 -3.32 -6.66
N PRO A 159 -24.59 -3.67 -5.74
CA PRO A 159 -26.02 -3.70 -6.03
C PRO A 159 -26.50 -2.33 -6.54
N GLY A 160 -27.18 -2.31 -7.68
CA GLY A 160 -27.60 -1.07 -8.33
C GLY A 160 -26.45 -0.15 -8.76
N GLY A 161 -25.22 -0.67 -8.89
CA GLY A 161 -24.04 0.10 -9.23
C GLY A 161 -23.44 0.90 -8.07
N ASN A 162 -23.81 0.60 -6.82
CA ASN A 162 -23.30 1.29 -5.64
C ASN A 162 -22.39 0.38 -4.77
N PRO A 163 -21.06 0.52 -4.85
CA PRO A 163 -20.13 -0.23 -4.02
C PRO A 163 -19.78 0.42 -2.67
N ASN A 164 -20.55 1.41 -2.20
CA ASN A 164 -20.24 2.12 -0.95
C ASN A 164 -20.14 1.20 0.27
N ASP A 165 -21.02 0.21 0.39
CA ASP A 165 -21.03 -0.70 1.55
C ASP A 165 -19.78 -1.60 1.55
N LEU A 166 -19.39 -2.12 0.39
CA LEU A 166 -18.14 -2.87 0.23
C LEU A 166 -16.92 -2.01 0.55
N ILE A 167 -16.86 -0.78 0.04
CA ILE A 167 -15.73 0.14 0.31
C ILE A 167 -15.66 0.46 1.81
N ALA A 168 -16.80 0.65 2.47
CA ALA A 168 -16.85 0.86 3.92
C ALA A 168 -16.38 -0.39 4.70
N ALA A 169 -16.76 -1.58 4.26
CA ALA A 169 -16.31 -2.84 4.85
C ALA A 169 -14.79 -3.04 4.67
N LEU A 170 -14.24 -2.73 3.49
CA LEU A 170 -12.80 -2.76 3.21
C LEU A 170 -12.02 -1.77 4.09
N ALA A 171 -12.54 -0.56 4.26
CA ALA A 171 -11.95 0.44 5.15
C ALA A 171 -11.94 -0.03 6.61
N ALA A 172 -13.02 -0.67 7.07
CA ALA A 172 -13.11 -1.23 8.41
C ALA A 172 -12.16 -2.42 8.62
N GLU A 173 -12.05 -3.33 7.65
CA GLU A 173 -11.10 -4.45 7.69
C GLU A 173 -9.66 -3.95 7.77
N LYS A 174 -9.29 -2.96 6.95
CA LYS A 174 -7.98 -2.32 7.00
C LYS A 174 -7.68 -1.79 8.41
N GLN A 175 -8.60 -1.06 9.01
CA GLN A 175 -8.43 -0.52 10.36
C GLN A 175 -8.25 -1.62 11.42
N ALA A 176 -9.06 -2.68 11.35
CA ALA A 176 -8.97 -3.82 12.26
C ALA A 176 -7.65 -4.58 12.09
N ARG A 177 -7.18 -4.75 10.85
CA ARG A 177 -5.89 -5.38 10.54
C ARG A 177 -4.73 -4.56 11.09
N HIS A 178 -4.73 -3.24 10.94
CA HIS A 178 -3.70 -2.37 11.51
C HIS A 178 -3.59 -2.53 13.03
N ALA A 179 -4.71 -2.64 13.73
CA ALA A 179 -4.71 -2.87 15.18
C ALA A 179 -4.05 -4.21 15.58
N ARG A 180 -4.14 -5.25 14.74
CA ARG A 180 -3.56 -6.58 14.99
C ARG A 180 -2.07 -6.67 14.65
N PHE A 181 -1.63 -6.03 13.57
CA PHE A 181 -0.25 -6.14 13.04
C PHE A 181 0.70 -5.04 13.53
N GLY A 182 0.27 -4.27 14.54
CA GLY A 182 1.01 -3.16 15.12
C GLY A 182 0.49 -1.84 14.57
N ALA A 183 -0.01 -0.99 15.47
CA ALA A 183 -0.67 0.28 15.15
C ALA A 183 0.31 1.40 14.71
N SER A 184 1.46 1.04 14.17
CA SER A 184 2.50 1.96 13.73
C SER A 184 3.09 1.54 12.40
N LEU A 185 3.28 2.50 11.51
CA LEU A 185 4.07 2.36 10.28
C LEU A 185 5.56 2.09 10.59
N TYR A 186 6.01 2.51 11.77
CA TYR A 186 7.43 2.62 12.11
C TYR A 186 7.98 1.44 12.91
N LEU A 187 7.34 0.27 12.80
CA LEU A 187 7.81 -0.94 13.45
C LEU A 187 9.19 -1.32 12.91
N LEU A 188 10.14 -1.58 13.81
CA LEU A 188 11.51 -1.98 13.46
C LEU A 188 11.57 -3.34 12.76
N GLU A 189 10.60 -4.22 13.01
CA GLU A 189 10.42 -5.49 12.32
C GLU A 189 9.05 -5.50 11.64
N PRO A 190 8.90 -4.87 10.46
CA PRO A 190 7.59 -4.69 9.84
C PRO A 190 7.07 -5.96 9.15
N ASN A 191 5.74 -6.01 8.95
CA ASN A 191 5.10 -7.03 8.11
C ASN A 191 4.82 -6.47 6.70
N LEU A 192 5.48 -7.04 5.69
CA LEU A 192 5.48 -6.55 4.29
C LEU A 192 4.18 -6.85 3.53
N LYS A 193 3.28 -7.64 4.13
CA LYS A 193 1.98 -7.98 3.55
C LYS A 193 0.83 -7.29 4.26
N ALA A 194 0.76 -7.43 5.58
CA ALA A 194 -0.38 -7.06 6.40
C ALA A 194 -0.17 -5.80 7.27
N GLY A 195 1.06 -5.28 7.35
CA GLY A 195 1.38 -4.07 8.10
C GLY A 195 0.76 -2.80 7.50
N ILE A 196 0.92 -1.69 8.22
CA ILE A 196 0.54 -0.36 7.73
C ILE A 196 1.45 0.02 6.56
N GLY A 197 0.87 0.50 5.45
CA GLY A 197 1.62 0.84 4.24
C GLY A 197 2.13 -0.36 3.42
N ALA A 198 1.77 -1.58 3.82
CA ALA A 198 2.19 -2.80 3.15
C ALA A 198 1.32 -3.16 1.92
N LEU A 199 1.64 -4.28 1.25
CA LEU A 199 0.93 -4.73 0.04
C LEU A 199 -0.59 -4.82 0.20
N ARG A 200 -1.12 -5.23 1.37
CA ARG A 200 -2.57 -5.34 1.58
C ARG A 200 -3.26 -3.97 1.66
N ASP A 201 -2.59 -2.92 2.13
CA ASP A 201 -3.12 -1.55 2.10
C ASP A 201 -3.25 -1.06 0.65
N LEU A 202 -2.20 -1.30 -0.15
CA LEU A 202 -2.22 -1.02 -1.58
C LEU A 202 -3.35 -1.78 -2.29
N SER A 203 -3.45 -3.10 -2.08
CA SER A 203 -4.52 -3.90 -2.69
C SER A 203 -5.91 -3.42 -2.28
N THR A 204 -6.10 -3.03 -1.01
CA THR A 204 -7.38 -2.51 -0.51
C THR A 204 -7.81 -1.26 -1.26
N ALA A 205 -6.90 -0.31 -1.45
CA ALA A 205 -7.18 0.91 -2.21
C ALA A 205 -7.45 0.62 -3.68
N LEU A 206 -6.69 -0.29 -4.29
CA LEU A 206 -6.88 -0.70 -5.68
C LEU A 206 -8.22 -1.43 -5.90
N TRP A 207 -8.66 -2.29 -4.98
CA TRP A 207 -9.99 -2.91 -5.06
C TRP A 207 -11.11 -1.88 -4.95
N CYS A 208 -10.98 -0.91 -4.03
CA CYS A 208 -11.95 0.18 -3.91
C CYS A 208 -12.03 1.00 -5.20
N ALA A 209 -10.88 1.32 -5.79
CA ALA A 209 -10.78 2.06 -7.04
C ALA A 209 -11.33 1.26 -8.23
N GLN A 210 -11.00 -0.03 -8.32
CA GLN A 210 -11.48 -0.95 -9.34
C GLN A 210 -13.01 -1.03 -9.29
N ILE A 211 -13.62 -1.38 -8.14
CA ILE A 211 -15.08 -1.53 -8.08
C ILE A 211 -15.83 -0.21 -8.34
N ARG A 212 -15.23 0.93 -8.00
CA ARG A 212 -15.85 2.25 -8.16
C ARG A 212 -15.76 2.79 -9.59
N TRP A 213 -14.55 2.84 -10.14
CA TRP A 213 -14.27 3.58 -11.38
C TRP A 213 -13.91 2.67 -12.55
N HIS A 214 -13.44 1.46 -12.28
CA HIS A 214 -13.08 0.49 -13.31
C HIS A 214 -13.67 -0.90 -13.03
N PRO A 215 -15.01 -1.01 -12.88
CA PRO A 215 -15.62 -2.29 -12.53
C PRO A 215 -15.34 -3.32 -13.63
N PRO A 216 -15.04 -4.59 -13.28
CA PRO A 216 -14.82 -5.64 -14.28
C PRO A 216 -16.00 -5.73 -15.26
N ARG A 217 -15.75 -5.62 -16.57
CA ARG A 217 -16.80 -5.66 -17.60
C ARG A 217 -16.84 -7.03 -18.29
N PRO A 218 -18.04 -7.59 -18.54
CA PRO A 218 -18.15 -8.86 -19.25
C PRO A 218 -17.59 -8.77 -20.68
N GLY A 219 -16.66 -9.66 -21.03
CA GLY A 219 -16.10 -9.74 -22.38
C GLY A 219 -14.96 -8.76 -22.69
N GLU A 220 -14.69 -7.80 -21.80
CA GLU A 220 -13.52 -6.93 -21.87
C GLU A 220 -12.43 -7.49 -20.94
N PRO A 221 -11.18 -7.67 -21.40
CA PRO A 221 -10.09 -7.92 -20.49
C PRO A 221 -9.99 -6.71 -19.54
N GLY A 222 -10.12 -6.95 -18.23
CA GLY A 222 -9.78 -5.95 -17.23
C GLY A 222 -8.28 -5.61 -17.28
N PRO A 223 -7.81 -4.58 -16.55
CA PRO A 223 -6.40 -4.29 -16.45
C PRO A 223 -5.64 -5.55 -16.01
N GLU A 224 -4.59 -5.91 -16.75
CA GLU A 224 -3.76 -7.08 -16.46
C GLU A 224 -2.84 -6.82 -15.26
N GLY A 225 -3.43 -6.73 -14.06
CA GLY A 225 -2.72 -6.51 -12.80
C GLY A 225 -2.71 -5.04 -12.36
N ALA A 226 -2.02 -4.80 -11.24
CA ALA A 226 -2.02 -3.51 -10.56
C ALA A 226 -1.47 -2.36 -11.41
N GLU A 227 -0.45 -2.61 -12.23
CA GLU A 227 0.17 -1.60 -13.09
C GLU A 227 -0.79 -1.00 -14.10
N ALA A 228 -1.53 -1.86 -14.82
CA ALA A 228 -2.53 -1.42 -15.78
C ALA A 228 -3.69 -0.66 -15.09
N LEU A 229 -4.12 -1.12 -13.91
CA LEU A 229 -5.16 -0.43 -13.15
C LEU A 229 -4.70 0.96 -12.71
N ILE A 230 -3.49 1.08 -12.18
CA ILE A 230 -2.89 2.37 -11.79
C ILE A 230 -2.79 3.31 -13.00
N GLY A 231 -2.35 2.81 -14.16
CA GLY A 231 -2.32 3.58 -15.42
C GLY A 231 -3.71 4.08 -15.86
N ASN A 232 -4.74 3.24 -15.72
CA ASN A 232 -6.12 3.63 -16.01
C ASN A 232 -6.61 4.72 -15.04
N LEU A 233 -6.28 4.62 -13.75
CA LEU A 233 -6.63 5.63 -12.75
C LEU A 233 -5.97 6.98 -13.04
N VAL A 234 -4.77 6.99 -13.61
CA VAL A 234 -4.16 8.24 -14.09
C VAL A 234 -4.92 8.81 -15.28
N THR A 235 -5.24 7.98 -16.28
CA THR A 235 -6.00 8.40 -17.46
C THR A 235 -7.38 8.97 -17.09
N MET A 236 -8.03 8.41 -16.06
CA MET A 236 -9.32 8.88 -15.55
C MET A 236 -9.20 10.10 -14.60
N GLY A 237 -8.00 10.55 -14.26
CA GLY A 237 -7.77 11.69 -13.38
C GLY A 237 -8.00 11.40 -11.88
N HIS A 238 -8.03 10.13 -11.48
CA HIS A 238 -8.11 9.72 -10.07
C HIS A 238 -6.73 9.64 -9.39
N LEU A 239 -5.67 9.54 -10.18
CA LEU A 239 -4.28 9.63 -9.73
C LEU A 239 -3.50 10.59 -10.62
N THR A 240 -2.51 11.27 -10.05
CA THR A 240 -1.48 11.95 -10.83
C THR A 240 -0.36 11.00 -11.22
N GLN A 241 0.44 11.36 -12.23
CA GLN A 241 1.62 10.55 -12.62
C GLN A 241 2.59 10.33 -11.46
N ARG A 242 2.77 11.33 -10.59
CA ARG A 242 3.60 11.22 -9.39
C ARG A 242 3.04 10.20 -8.41
N GLN A 243 1.74 10.24 -8.15
CA GLN A 243 1.08 9.29 -7.25
C GLN A 243 1.16 7.86 -7.78
N ALA A 244 0.96 7.67 -9.08
CA ALA A 244 1.17 6.38 -9.73
C ALA A 244 2.61 5.89 -9.54
N GLY A 245 3.62 6.75 -9.78
CA GLY A 245 5.02 6.40 -9.54
C GLY A 245 5.31 5.98 -8.10
N VAL A 246 4.71 6.65 -7.11
CA VAL A 246 4.83 6.28 -5.69
C VAL A 246 4.25 4.88 -5.42
N LEU A 247 3.03 4.60 -5.89
CA LEU A 247 2.41 3.29 -5.69
C LEU A 247 3.16 2.16 -6.39
N LEU A 248 3.61 2.40 -7.63
CA LEU A 248 4.36 1.42 -8.41
C LEU A 248 5.73 1.13 -7.82
N GLY A 249 6.46 2.16 -7.41
CA GLY A 249 7.74 2.01 -6.72
C GLY A 249 7.60 1.26 -5.40
N ALA A 250 6.59 1.60 -4.60
CA ALA A 250 6.33 0.91 -3.34
C ALA A 250 5.93 -0.55 -3.55
N ARG A 251 5.06 -0.83 -4.53
CA ARG A 251 4.71 -2.19 -4.90
C ARG A 251 5.92 -3.02 -5.30
N ASP A 252 6.77 -2.48 -6.18
CA ASP A 252 7.96 -3.20 -6.63
C ASP A 252 8.92 -3.49 -5.48
N PHE A 253 9.19 -2.47 -4.64
CA PHE A 253 10.04 -2.61 -3.47
C PHE A 253 9.50 -3.68 -2.51
N GLU A 254 8.23 -3.61 -2.12
CA GLU A 254 7.62 -4.55 -1.17
C GLU A 254 7.63 -5.98 -1.72
N LEU A 255 7.32 -6.18 -3.01
CA LEU A 255 7.41 -7.49 -3.66
C LEU A 255 8.84 -8.03 -3.67
N ARG A 256 9.83 -7.16 -3.96
CA ARG A 256 11.25 -7.52 -3.96
C ARG A 256 11.71 -7.96 -2.59
N ILE A 257 11.48 -7.15 -1.56
CA ILE A 257 11.90 -7.46 -0.18
C ILE A 257 11.16 -8.70 0.32
N ARG A 258 9.85 -8.81 0.07
CA ARG A 258 9.08 -10.00 0.44
C ARG A 258 9.60 -11.27 -0.23
N ALA A 259 10.00 -11.21 -1.50
CA ALA A 259 10.61 -12.34 -2.19
C ALA A 259 11.94 -12.76 -1.55
N LEU A 260 12.82 -11.79 -1.25
CA LEU A 260 14.10 -12.03 -0.57
C LEU A 260 13.91 -12.59 0.85
N VAL A 261 12.98 -12.03 1.63
CA VAL A 261 12.62 -12.53 2.97
C VAL A 261 12.24 -14.01 2.91
N GLN A 262 11.40 -14.39 1.96
CA GLN A 262 10.98 -15.79 1.83
C GLN A 262 12.09 -16.71 1.32
N LEU A 263 12.97 -16.24 0.42
CA LEU A 263 14.16 -16.99 -0.01
C LEU A 263 15.13 -17.23 1.15
N THR A 264 15.37 -16.20 1.96
CA THR A 264 16.23 -16.27 3.16
C THR A 264 15.62 -17.18 4.21
N ALA A 265 14.33 -17.04 4.50
CA ALA A 265 13.62 -17.86 5.49
C ALA A 265 13.32 -19.30 5.01
N LYS A 266 13.38 -19.55 3.69
CA LYS A 266 13.04 -20.83 3.03
C LYS A 266 11.64 -21.34 3.36
N ARG A 267 10.70 -20.42 3.60
CA ARG A 267 9.31 -20.70 3.94
C ARG A 267 8.44 -19.49 3.66
N ARG A 268 7.11 -19.68 3.72
CA ARG A 268 6.18 -18.55 3.77
C ARG A 268 6.44 -17.73 5.03
N PHE A 269 6.94 -16.53 4.83
CA PHE A 269 7.24 -15.58 5.89
C PHE A 269 7.19 -14.16 5.33
N ASP A 270 6.51 -13.26 6.02
CA ASP A 270 6.27 -11.89 5.53
C ASP A 270 6.77 -10.82 6.52
N GLN A 271 7.49 -11.21 7.58
CA GLN A 271 8.09 -10.30 8.56
C GLN A 271 9.55 -10.01 8.19
N LEU A 272 9.94 -8.73 8.18
CA LEU A 272 11.32 -8.30 8.00
C LEU A 272 12.00 -8.20 9.37
N THR A 273 12.39 -9.34 9.94
CA THR A 273 13.05 -9.40 11.26
C THR A 273 14.47 -8.85 11.21
N PHE A 274 15.05 -8.52 12.36
CA PHE A 274 16.44 -8.02 12.42
C PHE A 274 17.44 -8.96 11.76
N GLU A 275 17.32 -10.28 11.98
CA GLU A 275 18.23 -11.26 11.38
C GLU A 275 18.10 -11.28 9.85
N ILE A 276 16.88 -11.12 9.33
CA ILE A 276 16.65 -11.07 7.88
C ILE A 276 17.18 -9.75 7.31
N GLN A 277 16.98 -8.63 8.02
CA GLN A 277 17.54 -7.33 7.63
C GLN A 277 19.06 -7.43 7.48
N GLU A 278 19.76 -7.95 8.49
CA GLU A 278 21.21 -8.15 8.46
C GLU A 278 21.64 -9.10 7.33
N ALA A 279 20.85 -10.12 7.03
CA ALA A 279 21.16 -11.09 5.97
C ALA A 279 21.03 -10.51 4.55
N ILE A 280 20.01 -9.68 4.27
CA ILE A 280 19.72 -9.20 2.92
C ILE A 280 20.28 -7.81 2.61
N ALA A 281 20.41 -6.94 3.62
CA ALA A 281 20.77 -5.55 3.42
C ALA A 281 22.15 -5.33 2.76
N PRO A 282 23.23 -6.07 3.11
CA PRO A 282 24.55 -5.87 2.50
C PRO A 282 24.56 -6.08 0.99
N ALA A 283 23.74 -7.02 0.48
CA ALA A 283 23.63 -7.27 -0.95
C ALA A 283 22.79 -6.21 -1.68
N LEU A 284 21.83 -5.59 -0.98
CA LEU A 284 20.97 -4.55 -1.53
C LEU A 284 21.62 -3.16 -1.51
N TYR A 285 22.46 -2.90 -0.51
CA TYR A 285 23.10 -1.60 -0.28
C TYR A 285 24.61 -1.77 -0.04
N PRO A 286 25.37 -2.30 -1.02
CA PRO A 286 26.81 -2.57 -0.87
C PRO A 286 27.64 -1.30 -0.65
N ASP A 287 27.15 -0.15 -1.14
CA ASP A 287 27.81 1.15 -1.04
C ASP A 287 27.43 1.93 0.22
N ALA A 288 26.59 1.37 1.10
CA ALA A 288 26.19 2.05 2.32
C ALA A 288 27.40 2.23 3.26
N ARG A 289 27.72 3.49 3.54
CA ARG A 289 28.80 3.88 4.45
C ARG A 289 28.22 4.43 5.74
N PRO A 290 28.90 4.25 6.88
CA PRO A 290 28.55 4.99 8.09
C PRO A 290 28.68 6.50 7.82
N PRO A 291 27.86 7.35 8.46
CA PRO A 291 27.98 8.79 8.33
C PRO A 291 29.35 9.27 8.85
N ASP A 292 29.87 10.35 8.25
CA ASP A 292 31.13 10.97 8.68
C ASP A 292 31.03 11.51 10.12
N GLY A 293 32.05 11.24 10.95
CA GLY A 293 32.18 11.72 12.35
C GLY A 293 32.21 10.62 13.42
N ASP A 294 32.27 11.02 14.70
CA ASP A 294 32.33 10.11 15.86
C ASP A 294 30.96 9.51 16.27
N ILE A 295 29.95 9.60 15.40
CA ILE A 295 28.60 9.08 15.68
C ILE A 295 28.63 7.56 15.47
N ARG A 296 28.59 6.79 16.55
CA ARG A 296 28.39 5.34 16.47
C ARG A 296 27.04 5.05 15.80
N ALA A 297 27.08 4.43 14.63
CA ALA A 297 25.87 3.94 13.98
C ALA A 297 25.19 2.90 14.87
N ALA A 298 23.90 3.11 15.18
CA ALA A 298 23.12 2.19 16.00
C ALA A 298 22.85 0.85 15.28
N VAL A 299 23.01 0.82 13.96
CA VAL A 299 22.80 -0.34 13.08
C VAL A 299 23.86 -0.34 11.98
N ALA A 300 24.08 -1.49 11.34
CA ALA A 300 24.87 -1.55 10.13
C ALA A 300 24.32 -0.58 9.06
N PRO A 301 25.16 0.22 8.37
CA PRO A 301 24.71 1.23 7.40
C PRO A 301 23.78 0.69 6.31
N ALA A 302 24.03 -0.54 5.85
CA ALA A 302 23.18 -1.20 4.85
C ALA A 302 21.77 -1.46 5.38
N VAL A 303 21.63 -1.86 6.65
CA VAL A 303 20.32 -2.08 7.30
C VAL A 303 19.60 -0.75 7.48
N GLU A 304 20.30 0.30 7.92
CA GLU A 304 19.72 1.65 8.00
C GLU A 304 19.19 2.11 6.62
N ALA A 305 19.95 1.87 5.54
CA ALA A 305 19.52 2.17 4.18
C ALA A 305 18.28 1.36 3.75
N LEU A 306 18.27 0.05 4.01
CA LEU A 306 17.10 -0.81 3.75
C LEU A 306 15.85 -0.33 4.46
N MET A 307 15.97 -0.07 5.77
CA MET A 307 14.83 0.33 6.58
C MET A 307 14.37 1.75 6.25
N ARG A 308 15.30 2.66 5.89
CA ARG A 308 14.95 3.97 5.35
C ARG A 308 14.10 3.85 4.09
N ASP A 309 14.52 3.04 3.12
CA ASP A 309 13.74 2.81 1.91
C ASP A 309 12.38 2.17 2.21
N TYR A 310 12.32 1.20 3.14
CA TYR A 310 11.06 0.62 3.59
C TYR A 310 10.09 1.71 4.10
N TYR A 311 10.52 2.57 5.03
CA TYR A 311 9.65 3.62 5.57
C TYR A 311 9.23 4.64 4.53
N LEU A 312 10.09 4.98 3.57
CA LEU A 312 9.73 5.88 2.47
C LEU A 312 8.64 5.29 1.58
N HIS A 313 8.75 4.01 1.20
CA HIS A 313 7.75 3.32 0.38
C HIS A 313 6.44 3.10 1.15
N ALA A 314 6.50 2.58 2.38
CA ALA A 314 5.33 2.32 3.19
C ALA A 314 4.56 3.62 3.52
N ARG A 315 5.28 4.73 3.77
CA ARG A 315 4.67 6.07 3.91
C ARG A 315 3.99 6.53 2.62
N GLY A 316 4.64 6.29 1.47
CA GLY A 316 4.07 6.57 0.17
C GLY A 316 2.74 5.84 -0.06
N VAL A 317 2.67 4.56 0.30
CA VAL A 317 1.42 3.77 0.26
C VAL A 317 0.36 4.40 1.16
N VAL A 318 0.66 4.66 2.44
CA VAL A 318 -0.32 5.28 3.36
C VAL A 318 -0.86 6.60 2.79
N GLN A 319 0.00 7.46 2.25
CA GLN A 319 -0.42 8.77 1.75
C GLN A 319 -1.30 8.70 0.51
N VAL A 320 -0.99 7.80 -0.42
CA VAL A 320 -1.66 7.74 -1.73
C VAL A 320 -2.82 6.75 -1.71
N ALA A 321 -2.63 5.56 -1.15
CA ALA A 321 -3.66 4.53 -1.07
C ALA A 321 -4.85 4.98 -0.20
N ASP A 322 -4.60 5.69 0.91
CA ASP A 322 -5.67 6.13 1.81
C ASP A 322 -6.54 7.20 1.14
N ARG A 323 -5.91 8.13 0.41
CA ARG A 323 -6.64 9.13 -0.38
C ARG A 323 -7.41 8.50 -1.54
N LEU A 324 -6.84 7.50 -2.20
CA LEU A 324 -7.53 6.77 -3.25
C LEU A 324 -8.76 6.04 -2.70
N LEU A 325 -8.64 5.43 -1.52
CA LEU A 325 -9.74 4.80 -0.81
C LEU A 325 -10.80 5.83 -0.39
N GLU A 326 -10.39 6.96 0.19
CA GLU A 326 -11.30 8.04 0.59
C GLU A 326 -12.07 8.61 -0.60
N SER A 327 -11.40 8.85 -1.73
CA SER A 327 -12.06 9.35 -2.95
C SER A 327 -12.98 8.32 -3.60
N ALA A 328 -12.69 7.02 -3.46
CA ALA A 328 -13.58 5.96 -3.91
C ALA A 328 -14.87 5.86 -3.07
N ARG A 329 -14.84 6.36 -1.82
CA ARG A 329 -15.99 6.45 -0.93
C ARG A 329 -16.81 7.68 -1.30
N VAL A 330 -17.86 7.50 -2.09
CA VAL A 330 -18.72 8.63 -2.50
C VAL A 330 -19.72 8.94 -1.38
N PRO A 331 -19.62 10.10 -0.70
CA PRO A 331 -20.68 10.53 0.20
C PRO A 331 -21.96 10.81 -0.59
N ALA A 332 -23.12 10.68 0.05
CA ALA A 332 -24.41 10.98 -0.59
C ALA A 332 -24.35 12.37 -1.27
N ARG A 333 -24.83 12.49 -2.52
CA ARG A 333 -24.83 13.75 -3.29
C ARG A 333 -25.39 14.88 -2.43
N ARG A 334 -24.53 15.81 -2.01
CA ARG A 334 -24.89 17.05 -1.31
C ARG A 334 -24.40 18.22 -2.14
N ARG A 335 -25.16 19.32 -2.16
CA ARG A 335 -24.69 20.58 -2.77
C ARG A 335 -23.39 21.00 -2.05
N PRO A 336 -22.32 21.34 -2.78
CA PRO A 336 -21.08 21.76 -2.17
C PRO A 336 -21.32 23.01 -1.32
N ARG A 337 -20.81 23.01 -0.09
CA ARG A 337 -20.84 24.18 0.80
C ARG A 337 -19.50 24.88 0.68
N ILE A 338 -19.52 26.08 0.11
CA ILE A 338 -18.32 26.91 -0.06
C ILE A 338 -18.49 28.18 0.75
N ALA A 339 -17.51 28.52 1.59
CA ALA A 339 -17.48 29.80 2.31
C ALA A 339 -16.08 30.40 2.26
N GLU A 340 -16.01 31.72 2.20
CA GLU A 340 -14.74 32.45 2.26
C GLU A 340 -14.15 32.40 3.67
N VAL A 341 -12.85 32.11 3.76
CA VAL A 341 -12.06 32.30 4.98
C VAL A 341 -11.30 33.61 4.88
N ASP A 342 -10.54 33.78 3.80
CA ASP A 342 -9.86 35.03 3.46
C ASP A 342 -9.51 35.09 1.95
N ALA A 343 -8.66 36.05 1.56
CA ALA A 343 -8.22 36.24 0.18
C ALA A 343 -7.53 35.00 -0.43
N SER A 344 -6.85 34.19 0.37
CA SER A 344 -6.11 32.99 -0.05
C SER A 344 -6.92 31.71 0.13
N PHE A 345 -7.75 31.61 1.18
CA PHE A 345 -8.42 30.36 1.54
C PHE A 345 -9.95 30.43 1.53
N ILE A 346 -10.54 29.28 1.20
CA ILE A 346 -11.98 29.00 1.30
C ILE A 346 -12.20 27.74 2.11
N THR A 347 -13.41 27.51 2.57
CA THR A 347 -13.88 26.19 3.01
C THR A 347 -14.61 25.51 1.87
N PHE A 348 -14.38 24.23 1.66
CA PHE A 348 -15.11 23.36 0.75
C PHE A 348 -15.62 22.16 1.55
N ASN A 349 -16.94 22.07 1.74
CA ASN A 349 -17.60 21.03 2.55
C ASN A 349 -17.05 20.88 3.98
N GLY A 350 -16.61 21.99 4.59
CA GLY A 350 -16.05 21.99 5.94
C GLY A 350 -14.56 21.66 6.00
N GLU A 351 -13.89 21.58 4.85
CA GLU A 351 -12.44 21.42 4.77
C GLU A 351 -11.79 22.69 4.21
N LEU A 352 -10.63 23.08 4.72
CA LEU A 352 -9.89 24.24 4.26
C LEU A 352 -9.23 23.96 2.90
N ALA A 353 -9.47 24.81 1.92
CA ALA A 353 -8.93 24.70 0.57
C ALA A 353 -8.31 26.02 0.11
N ILE A 354 -7.31 25.91 -0.78
CA ILE A 354 -6.75 27.07 -1.47
C ILE A 354 -7.74 27.60 -2.50
N ARG A 355 -7.95 28.92 -2.53
CA ARG A 355 -8.85 29.57 -3.50
C ARG A 355 -8.34 29.46 -4.94
N ASP A 356 -7.04 29.70 -5.13
CA ASP A 356 -6.36 29.64 -6.42
C ASP A 356 -5.03 28.90 -6.26
N PRO A 357 -4.83 27.75 -6.95
CA PRO A 357 -3.60 26.97 -6.87
C PRO A 357 -2.32 27.76 -7.20
N ARG A 358 -2.42 28.82 -8.01
CA ARG A 358 -1.26 29.68 -8.36
C ARG A 358 -0.65 30.37 -7.14
N LEU A 359 -1.45 30.59 -6.09
CA LEU A 359 -0.99 31.24 -4.87
C LEU A 359 0.14 30.49 -4.18
N PHE A 360 0.19 29.15 -4.26
CA PHE A 360 1.32 28.39 -3.72
C PHE A 360 2.62 28.60 -4.49
N VAL A 361 2.54 28.93 -5.78
CA VAL A 361 3.71 29.22 -6.61
C VAL A 361 4.15 30.66 -6.43
N GLU A 362 3.20 31.60 -6.44
CA GLU A 362 3.44 33.04 -6.34
C GLU A 362 3.83 33.46 -4.91
N ARG A 363 3.28 32.79 -3.90
CA ARG A 363 3.45 33.07 -2.46
C ARG A 363 3.68 31.76 -1.68
N PRO A 364 4.87 31.16 -1.75
CA PRO A 364 5.16 29.85 -1.16
C PRO A 364 4.80 29.72 0.33
N GLY A 365 4.95 30.79 1.12
CA GLY A 365 4.58 30.83 2.54
C GLY A 365 3.10 30.53 2.82
N GLU A 366 2.22 30.67 1.82
CA GLU A 366 0.82 30.23 1.91
C GLU A 366 0.70 28.72 2.15
N ILE A 367 1.68 27.91 1.76
CA ILE A 367 1.71 26.47 2.04
C ILE A 367 1.81 26.22 3.55
N VAL A 368 2.67 26.96 4.26
CA VAL A 368 2.77 26.85 5.73
C VAL A 368 1.54 27.49 6.38
N ARG A 369 1.08 28.63 5.84
CA ARG A 369 -0.10 29.35 6.35
C ARG A 369 -1.37 28.50 6.28
N LEU A 370 -1.53 27.66 5.25
CA LEU A 370 -2.63 26.70 5.13
C LEU A 370 -2.81 25.90 6.43
N PHE A 371 -1.73 25.33 6.95
CA PHE A 371 -1.75 24.54 8.18
C PHE A 371 -2.00 25.40 9.43
N ARG A 372 -1.52 26.64 9.43
CA ARG A 372 -1.80 27.60 10.51
C ARG A 372 -3.26 27.99 10.60
N VAL A 373 -3.88 28.27 9.46
CA VAL A 373 -5.30 28.59 9.37
C VAL A 373 -6.13 27.37 9.73
N ALA A 374 -5.76 26.19 9.26
CA ALA A 374 -6.43 24.93 9.60
C ALA A 374 -6.48 24.69 11.13
N VAL A 375 -5.36 24.91 11.82
CA VAL A 375 -5.29 24.80 13.29
C VAL A 375 -6.11 25.91 13.98
N ALA A 376 -6.03 27.15 13.51
CA ALA A 376 -6.74 28.28 14.11
C ALA A 376 -8.27 28.12 13.99
N GLU A 377 -8.76 27.72 12.82
CA GLU A 377 -10.17 27.54 12.51
C GLU A 377 -10.71 26.15 12.91
N ARG A 378 -9.83 25.24 13.37
CA ARG A 378 -10.15 23.83 13.68
C ARG A 378 -10.79 23.10 12.50
N LEU A 379 -10.27 23.34 11.30
CA LEU A 379 -10.73 22.72 10.06
C LEU A 379 -9.70 21.70 9.55
N PRO A 380 -10.12 20.52 9.07
CA PRO A 380 -9.24 19.64 8.30
C PRO A 380 -8.84 20.33 6.99
N VAL A 381 -7.67 19.96 6.45
CA VAL A 381 -7.21 20.46 5.15
C VAL A 381 -7.72 19.57 4.03
N TYR A 382 -8.39 20.18 3.05
CA TYR A 382 -8.92 19.48 1.89
C TYR A 382 -7.82 18.69 1.16
N GLY A 383 -8.10 17.41 0.85
CA GLY A 383 -7.13 16.48 0.25
C GLY A 383 -6.43 17.04 -0.99
N HIS A 384 -7.20 17.60 -1.93
CA HIS A 384 -6.66 18.19 -3.15
C HIS A 384 -5.72 19.38 -2.88
N THR A 385 -6.02 20.20 -1.87
CA THR A 385 -5.14 21.32 -1.50
C THR A 385 -3.81 20.84 -0.93
N ARG A 386 -3.81 19.76 -0.14
CA ARG A 386 -2.57 19.10 0.31
C ARG A 386 -1.73 18.58 -0.86
N GLU A 387 -2.38 18.06 -1.90
CA GLU A 387 -1.73 17.56 -3.12
C GLU A 387 -1.06 18.68 -3.90
N LEU A 388 -1.79 19.76 -4.16
CA LEU A 388 -1.25 20.94 -4.82
C LEU A 388 -0.01 21.47 -4.10
N ALA A 389 -0.06 21.56 -2.76
CA ALA A 389 1.11 21.96 -1.97
C ALA A 389 2.30 21.00 -2.15
N ALA A 390 2.05 19.69 -2.05
CA ALA A 390 3.09 18.67 -2.22
C ALA A 390 3.67 18.64 -3.64
N GLU A 391 2.89 18.96 -4.67
CA GLU A 391 3.34 19.05 -6.06
C GLU A 391 4.21 20.28 -6.30
N VAL A 392 3.80 21.44 -5.78
CA VAL A 392 4.61 22.66 -5.85
C VAL A 392 5.96 22.45 -5.19
N ILE A 393 5.98 21.87 -3.99
CA ILE A 393 7.21 21.56 -3.25
C ILE A 393 8.11 20.58 -4.01
N ALA A 394 7.54 19.49 -4.55
CA ALA A 394 8.32 18.48 -5.25
C ALA A 394 8.94 19.03 -6.55
N ARG A 395 8.29 20.01 -7.19
CA ARG A 395 8.79 20.64 -8.41
C ARG A 395 9.93 21.61 -8.13
N ASP A 396 9.78 22.47 -7.13
CA ASP A 396 10.81 23.45 -6.76
C ASP A 396 10.68 23.82 -5.26
N PRO A 397 11.51 23.25 -4.38
CA PRO A 397 11.49 23.58 -2.96
C PRO A 397 12.18 24.92 -2.63
N GLY A 398 13.04 25.43 -3.51
CA GLY A 398 13.91 26.58 -3.24
C GLY A 398 13.19 27.88 -2.90
N PRO A 399 12.04 28.22 -3.53
CA PRO A 399 11.24 29.38 -3.16
C PRO A 399 10.72 29.32 -1.71
N LEU A 400 10.29 28.16 -1.23
CA LEU A 400 9.77 28.01 0.13
C LEU A 400 10.88 28.20 1.19
N ALA A 401 12.06 27.60 0.95
CA ALA A 401 13.23 27.73 1.83
C ALA A 401 13.66 29.19 2.06
N ARG A 402 13.42 30.06 1.06
CA ARG A 402 13.84 31.48 1.08
C ARG A 402 12.72 32.43 1.49
N ASP A 403 11.51 31.94 1.77
CA ASP A 403 10.36 32.78 2.11
C ASP A 403 10.38 33.13 3.62
N PRO A 404 10.58 34.42 3.98
CA PRO A 404 10.61 34.84 5.39
C PRO A 404 9.29 34.62 6.13
N LEU A 405 8.15 34.67 5.41
CA LEU A 405 6.85 34.38 6.00
C LEU A 405 6.76 32.90 6.37
N ALA A 406 7.24 32.01 5.50
CA ALA A 406 7.25 30.57 5.77
C ALA A 406 8.06 30.25 7.04
N ALA A 407 9.26 30.81 7.17
CA ALA A 407 10.12 30.64 8.34
C ALA A 407 9.44 31.11 9.63
N ARG A 408 8.82 32.30 9.62
CA ARG A 408 8.08 32.83 10.77
C ARG A 408 6.90 31.94 11.16
N LEU A 409 6.07 31.55 10.18
CA LEU A 409 4.90 30.72 10.44
C LEU A 409 5.26 29.32 10.95
N PHE A 410 6.39 28.78 10.50
CA PHE A 410 6.96 27.52 11.01
C PHE A 410 7.37 27.65 12.48
N LEU A 411 8.13 28.69 12.85
CA LEU A 411 8.51 28.93 14.25
C LEU A 411 7.29 29.09 15.14
N ASP A 412 6.30 29.86 14.68
CA ASP A 412 5.04 29.97 15.40
C ASP A 412 4.36 28.59 15.53
N ALA A 413 4.52 27.67 14.57
CA ALA A 413 3.80 26.38 14.54
C ALA A 413 4.37 25.40 15.55
N LEU A 414 5.66 25.51 15.85
CA LEU A 414 6.32 24.75 16.90
C LEU A 414 5.65 24.97 18.26
N VAL A 415 5.26 26.21 18.55
CA VAL A 415 4.70 26.62 19.85
C VAL A 415 3.18 26.78 19.86
N ASP A 416 2.48 26.46 18.77
CA ASP A 416 1.02 26.58 18.71
C ASP A 416 0.35 25.42 19.45
N VAL A 417 -0.01 25.68 20.72
CA VAL A 417 -0.71 24.71 21.57
C VAL A 417 -2.16 24.46 21.14
N ARG A 418 -2.72 25.22 20.18
CA ARG A 418 -4.05 24.94 19.61
C ARG A 418 -4.03 23.73 18.67
N ASP A 419 -2.87 23.22 18.29
CA ASP A 419 -2.80 22.02 17.46
C ASP A 419 -3.16 20.77 18.29
N HIS A 420 -4.39 20.30 18.12
CA HIS A 420 -4.96 19.12 18.77
C HIS A 420 -4.87 17.86 17.89
N ALA A 421 -4.50 18.02 16.61
CA ALA A 421 -4.67 16.99 15.61
C ALA A 421 -3.71 15.82 15.85
N ARG A 422 -4.12 14.62 15.41
CA ARG A 422 -3.30 13.41 15.39
C ARG A 422 -3.51 12.69 14.05
N PRO A 423 -2.54 12.75 13.12
CA PRO A 423 -1.25 13.45 13.21
C PRO A 423 -1.42 14.98 13.33
N SER A 424 -0.45 15.63 13.99
CA SER A 424 -0.37 17.09 14.12
C SER A 424 -0.13 17.78 12.77
N ALA A 425 -0.35 19.09 12.72
CA ALA A 425 -0.13 19.86 11.49
C ALA A 425 1.32 19.75 10.98
N LEU A 426 2.31 19.71 11.89
CA LEU A 426 3.73 19.56 11.54
C LEU A 426 4.05 18.15 11.01
N GLU A 427 3.42 17.11 11.55
CA GLU A 427 3.54 15.75 11.01
C GLU A 427 2.96 15.67 9.60
N VAL A 428 1.82 16.31 9.34
CA VAL A 428 1.26 16.39 7.98
C VAL A 428 2.17 17.21 7.06
N MET A 429 2.75 18.31 7.52
CA MET A 429 3.74 19.08 6.77
C MET A 429 4.98 18.24 6.42
N ASN A 430 5.50 17.44 7.35
CA ASN A 430 6.62 16.53 7.13
C ASN A 430 6.28 15.50 6.03
N GLN A 431 5.08 14.92 6.13
CA GLN A 431 4.56 13.96 5.17
C GLN A 431 4.49 14.53 3.73
N LEU A 432 4.12 15.80 3.58
CA LEU A 432 4.06 16.46 2.26
C LEU A 432 5.43 16.95 1.75
N GLY A 433 6.50 16.79 2.54
CA GLY A 433 7.84 17.30 2.23
C GLY A 433 8.02 18.79 2.53
N VAL A 434 7.03 19.45 3.15
CA VAL A 434 7.07 20.89 3.49
C VAL A 434 8.23 21.18 4.43
N LEU A 435 8.48 20.31 5.43
CA LEU A 435 9.58 20.53 6.38
C LEU A 435 10.95 20.42 5.70
N SER A 436 11.16 19.42 4.84
CA SER A 436 12.40 19.29 4.07
C SER A 436 12.61 20.42 3.06
N ALA A 437 11.52 20.98 2.53
CA ALA A 437 11.59 22.13 1.64
C ALA A 437 11.85 23.45 2.38
N LEU A 438 11.35 23.59 3.61
CA LEU A 438 11.58 24.74 4.47
C LEU A 438 12.99 24.72 5.10
N MET A 439 13.45 23.53 5.53
CA MET A 439 14.73 23.28 6.19
C MET A 439 15.41 22.09 5.50
N PRO A 440 16.24 22.31 4.47
CA PRO A 440 16.91 21.24 3.73
C PRO A 440 17.72 20.27 4.60
N GLU A 441 18.26 20.75 5.73
CA GLU A 441 19.00 19.99 6.74
C GLU A 441 18.11 18.95 7.46
N TRP A 442 16.78 19.06 7.35
CA TRP A 442 15.83 18.06 7.83
C TRP A 442 15.77 16.82 6.95
N ALA A 443 16.06 16.93 5.65
CA ALA A 443 15.89 15.84 4.71
C ALA A 443 16.67 14.55 5.07
N PRO A 444 17.89 14.62 5.63
CA PRO A 444 18.59 13.45 6.16
C PRO A 444 17.88 12.77 7.33
N CYS A 445 17.12 13.49 8.15
CA CYS A 445 16.37 12.95 9.30
C CYS A 445 15.13 12.15 8.86
N VAL A 446 14.57 12.46 7.69
CA VAL A 446 13.34 11.84 7.19
C VAL A 446 13.54 10.35 6.90
N GLY A 447 12.77 9.51 7.59
CA GLY A 447 12.85 8.06 7.45
C GLY A 447 14.14 7.45 8.04
N ARG A 448 14.92 8.23 8.79
CA ARG A 448 16.16 7.75 9.41
C ARG A 448 15.83 6.84 10.60
N VAL A 449 16.51 5.71 10.68
CA VAL A 449 16.24 4.66 11.68
C VAL A 449 17.33 4.67 12.73
N GLN A 450 16.93 4.50 13.99
CA GLN A 450 17.85 4.30 15.11
C GLN A 450 17.38 3.07 15.87
N HIS A 451 18.19 1.99 15.90
CA HIS A 451 17.88 0.84 16.76
C HIS A 451 18.37 1.14 18.17
N ASP A 452 17.46 1.55 19.04
CA ASP A 452 17.63 1.34 20.47
C ASP A 452 16.29 0.98 21.13
N LEU A 453 16.34 0.54 22.39
CA LEU A 453 15.19 0.07 23.16
C LEU A 453 14.05 1.10 23.33
N TYR A 454 14.31 2.38 23.05
CA TYR A 454 13.39 3.50 23.21
C TYR A 454 12.87 4.06 21.87
N HIS A 455 13.52 3.75 20.74
CA HIS A 455 13.15 4.29 19.42
C HIS A 455 12.28 3.33 18.61
N VAL A 456 10.97 3.47 18.78
CA VAL A 456 9.93 2.79 17.97
C VAL A 456 9.54 3.60 16.71
N TYR A 457 10.16 4.78 16.51
CA TYR A 457 9.85 5.70 15.40
C TYR A 457 11.12 6.12 14.68
N THR A 458 11.01 6.49 13.39
CA THR A 458 12.11 7.17 12.69
C THR A 458 12.43 8.50 13.36
N VAL A 459 13.67 8.99 13.21
CA VAL A 459 14.16 10.21 13.89
C VAL A 459 13.22 11.40 13.67
N ASP A 460 12.82 11.65 12.43
CA ASP A 460 11.87 12.73 12.08
C ASP A 460 10.53 12.58 12.80
N GLN A 461 9.96 11.37 12.78
CA GLN A 461 8.68 11.11 13.42
C GLN A 461 8.77 11.21 14.95
N HIS A 462 9.86 10.72 15.55
CA HIS A 462 10.08 10.82 16.98
C HIS A 462 10.18 12.27 17.44
N GLN A 463 10.94 13.11 16.71
CA GLN A 463 11.08 14.54 17.02
C GLN A 463 9.74 15.28 16.91
N LEU A 464 8.94 14.99 15.89
CA LEU A 464 7.61 15.59 15.73
C LEU A 464 6.60 15.09 16.78
N TYR A 465 6.67 13.82 17.14
CA TYR A 465 5.87 13.24 18.22
C TYR A 465 6.22 13.85 19.58
N ALA A 466 7.51 14.03 19.88
CA ALA A 466 7.96 14.69 21.10
C ALA A 466 7.41 16.12 21.21
N LEU A 467 7.41 16.87 20.11
CA LEU A 467 6.79 18.19 20.06
C LEU A 467 5.28 18.14 20.27
N ALA A 468 4.58 17.17 19.68
CA ALA A 468 3.17 16.95 19.92
C ALA A 468 2.90 16.64 21.41
N MET A 469 3.73 15.81 22.06
CA MET A 469 3.64 15.55 23.50
C MET A 469 3.87 16.80 24.34
N GLN A 470 4.84 17.64 23.97
CA GLN A 470 5.08 18.92 24.63
C GLN A 470 3.87 19.85 24.55
N LYS A 471 3.19 19.91 23.40
CA LYS A 471 1.92 20.66 23.26
C LYS A 471 0.80 20.09 24.13
N ARG A 472 0.74 18.76 24.32
CA ARG A 472 -0.23 18.11 25.24
C ARG A 472 0.07 18.42 26.70
N LEU A 473 1.35 18.39 27.10
CA LEU A 473 1.79 18.82 28.43
C LEU A 473 1.36 20.27 28.68
N ALA A 474 1.55 21.14 27.70
CA ALA A 474 1.17 22.55 27.78
C ALA A 474 -0.33 22.77 28.00
N ARG A 475 -1.16 21.88 27.46
CA ARG A 475 -2.62 21.90 27.65
C ARG A 475 -3.09 21.17 28.91
N GLY A 476 -2.19 20.48 29.61
CA GLY A 476 -2.52 19.68 30.79
C GLY A 476 -3.21 18.34 30.48
N GLU A 477 -3.22 17.88 29.23
CA GLU A 477 -3.86 16.61 28.84
C GLU A 477 -3.19 15.37 29.43
N LEU A 478 -1.97 15.53 29.96
CA LEU A 478 -1.13 14.46 30.51
C LEU A 478 -1.01 14.57 32.03
N ALA A 479 -1.91 15.30 32.70
CA ALA A 479 -1.83 15.51 34.15
C ALA A 479 -1.98 14.21 34.95
N ASP A 480 -2.79 13.26 34.47
CA ASP A 480 -3.03 11.99 35.15
C ASP A 480 -1.81 11.05 35.05
N GLU A 481 -1.14 11.03 33.88
CA GLU A 481 0.03 10.17 33.61
C GLU A 481 1.35 10.81 34.07
N HIS A 482 1.46 12.14 33.95
CA HIS A 482 2.70 12.90 34.16
C HIS A 482 2.46 14.24 34.90
N PRO A 483 1.95 14.21 36.15
CA PRO A 483 1.55 15.42 36.88
C PRO A 483 2.68 16.42 37.08
N ALA A 484 3.88 15.94 37.45
CA ALA A 484 5.04 16.80 37.69
C ALA A 484 5.51 17.52 36.41
N ALA A 485 5.44 16.85 35.25
CA ALA A 485 5.84 17.47 33.98
C ALA A 485 4.87 18.59 33.57
N VAL A 486 3.57 18.39 33.77
CA VAL A 486 2.55 19.42 33.52
C VAL A 486 2.72 20.61 34.47
N GLU A 487 3.02 20.37 35.74
CA GLU A 487 3.28 21.44 36.71
C GLU A 487 4.53 22.25 36.34
N LEU A 488 5.65 21.58 36.03
CA LEU A 488 6.89 22.23 35.60
C LEU A 488 6.71 23.04 34.32
N TRP A 489 5.90 22.56 33.38
CA TRP A 489 5.61 23.31 32.16
C TRP A 489 5.00 24.69 32.46
N ARG A 490 4.13 24.80 33.47
CA ARG A 490 3.52 26.08 33.88
C ARG A 490 4.55 27.09 34.38
N CYS A 491 5.73 26.63 34.80
CA CYS A 491 6.83 27.48 35.25
C CYS A 491 7.67 28.03 34.09
N VAL A 492 7.52 27.50 32.86
CA VAL A 492 8.24 27.98 31.67
C VAL A 492 7.69 29.36 31.27
N ARG A 493 8.50 30.40 31.41
CA ARG A 493 8.17 31.77 30.99
C ARG A 493 8.71 32.04 29.58
N ARG A 494 7.95 32.76 28.77
CA ARG A 494 8.36 33.21 27.43
C ARG A 494 9.44 34.27 27.48
#